data_AF-A0ABD3DBU6-F1
#
_entry.id   AF-A0ABD3DBU6-F1
#
_cell.length_a   1.000
_cell.length_b   1.000
_cell.length_c   1.000
_cell.angle_alpha   90.00
_cell.angle_beta   90.00
_cell.angle_gamma   90.00
#
_symmetry.space_group_name_H-M   'P 1'
#
loop_
_entity.id
_entity.type
_entity.pdbx_description
1 polymer ?
#
loop_
_entity_poly.entity_id
_entity_poly.type
_entity_poly.pdbx_seq_one_letter_code
_entity_poly.pdbx_strand_id
1 'polypeptide(L)'
;MQIFSLLPFIALTICFPYYAVSLGSRNNRPVIFNFGDSNSDTGGQAAGLGQEVGYPYGRTFFRRPTGRLCDGRLVIDFLCEYLDTHYLSPYLDSLESNFSNGANFAISGSCTLPKSYRINLNVQILQFKHFYNRSVELHSKGHMNSVGEDDFKNALYTIDIGQNDLTISFDSLSYAQTVERIPSFISEVKDALWAIYQLGGRNFWVHNTGPLGCLPLELVSRYKLNSRDFDRYGCIKSFNDAAKAFNAKLNDLCEQLRSQMENSTIVYVDMYSIKYDLVENATSYGFKNPLMACCGYGGAPYNLVLDDDKACFGSQYDVCDEGTPYINWDGIHYTEAANAIVASKVLSTHYSSPPLEFNFFCEYLDTHYLSPYLDSLESNFSNGANFAISRSCTLHKSHRFNLNIQSFNSNTSTIALWSSIPSHMNFDGEDDLKNALYTMYIGQNDLMASLDSILYAQVIWKIPSFISEVKDALWAVYQLGGRNFCVHNTGPLGCLPRELATKDKLRSNDFDRFGCIKSFNDDAQAFNAKLNDM
;
A
#
# COMPACT_ATOMS: atom_id res chain seq x y z
N MET A 1 80.54 13.23 25.10
CA MET A 1 80.23 11.80 25.32
C MET A 1 78.75 11.62 24.98
N GLN A 2 78.44 10.71 24.05
CA GLN A 2 77.15 10.11 23.63
C GLN A 2 75.83 10.72 24.20
N ILE A 3 74.73 10.90 23.46
CA ILE A 3 73.91 9.86 22.83
C ILE A 3 72.94 10.55 21.84
N PHE A 4 72.80 9.99 20.64
CA PHE A 4 71.70 10.25 19.70
C PHE A 4 70.44 9.53 20.19
N SER A 5 69.29 10.21 20.26
CA SER A 5 67.98 9.57 20.42
C SER A 5 67.00 10.10 19.36
N LEU A 6 66.58 9.18 18.50
CA LEU A 6 65.56 9.30 17.46
C LEU A 6 64.17 9.58 18.04
N LEU A 7 63.40 10.45 17.39
CA LEU A 7 61.93 10.46 17.44
C LEU A 7 61.39 10.64 16.00
N PRO A 8 60.36 9.87 15.60
CA PRO A 8 59.89 9.82 14.22
C PRO A 8 58.89 10.93 13.90
N PHE A 9 58.99 11.48 12.69
CA PHE A 9 57.95 12.32 12.09
C PHE A 9 56.68 11.48 11.89
N ILE A 10 55.65 11.73 12.70
CA ILE A 10 54.29 11.24 12.45
C ILE A 10 53.66 12.21 11.45
N ALA A 11 53.52 11.77 10.20
CA ALA A 11 52.69 12.45 9.20
C ALA A 11 51.22 12.31 9.62
N LEU A 12 50.61 13.43 10.02
CA LEU A 12 49.18 13.51 10.31
C LEU A 12 48.44 13.59 8.95
N THR A 13 48.05 12.44 8.40
CA THR A 13 47.04 12.41 7.32
C THR A 13 45.71 12.85 7.90
N ILE A 14 45.31 14.08 7.56
CA ILE A 14 43.98 14.62 7.83
C ILE A 14 42.99 13.81 6.98
N CYS A 15 42.37 12.79 7.58
CA CYS A 15 41.17 12.17 7.03
C CYS A 15 40.04 13.20 7.15
N PHE A 16 39.76 13.92 6.06
CA PHE A 16 38.44 14.52 5.89
C PHE A 16 37.42 13.36 5.94
N PRO A 17 36.42 13.39 6.84
CA PRO A 17 35.30 12.49 6.70
C PRO A 17 34.57 12.92 5.42
N TYR A 18 34.69 12.11 4.37
CA TYR A 18 33.74 12.14 3.27
C TYR A 18 32.39 11.81 3.90
N TYR A 19 31.59 12.84 4.17
CA TYR A 19 30.15 12.68 4.32
C TYR A 19 29.65 12.13 2.99
N ALA A 20 29.54 10.81 2.90
CA ALA A 20 28.74 10.18 1.86
C ALA A 20 27.31 10.66 2.10
N VAL A 21 26.87 11.63 1.29
CA VAL A 21 25.46 11.97 1.15
C VAL A 21 24.82 10.70 0.60
N SER A 22 24.09 9.97 1.44
CA SER A 22 23.19 8.93 0.94
C SER A 22 22.09 9.66 0.18
N LEU A 23 22.24 9.78 -1.13
CA LEU A 23 21.09 10.00 -2.00
C LEU A 23 20.22 8.77 -1.83
N GLY A 24 19.16 8.91 -1.05
CA GLY A 24 18.19 7.84 -0.84
C GLY A 24 17.67 7.40 -2.20
N SER A 25 17.79 6.10 -2.48
CA SER A 25 17.01 5.44 -3.53
C SER A 25 15.55 5.85 -3.33
N ARG A 26 14.97 6.60 -4.28
CA ARG A 26 13.52 6.84 -4.30
C ARG A 26 12.88 5.46 -4.50
N ASN A 27 12.33 4.89 -3.42
CA ASN A 27 11.43 3.76 -3.55
C ASN A 27 10.25 4.18 -4.44
N ASN A 28 9.95 3.41 -5.48
CA ASN A 28 8.81 3.56 -6.40
C ASN A 28 7.46 3.45 -5.68
N ARG A 29 7.16 4.38 -4.77
CA ARG A 29 5.92 4.41 -3.99
C ARG A 29 5.20 5.72 -4.30
N PRO A 30 3.90 5.69 -4.62
CA PRO A 30 3.16 6.91 -4.82
C PRO A 30 3.11 7.67 -3.49
N VAL A 31 3.32 8.98 -3.52
CA VAL A 31 2.93 9.85 -2.40
C VAL A 31 1.41 9.89 -2.31
N ILE A 32 0.86 10.09 -1.11
CA ILE A 32 -0.59 10.01 -0.90
C ILE A 32 -1.13 11.37 -0.47
N PHE A 33 -2.18 11.82 -1.16
CA PHE A 33 -2.99 12.95 -0.73
C PHE A 33 -4.37 12.45 -0.33
N ASN A 34 -4.73 12.65 0.94
CA ASN A 34 -6.00 12.20 1.48
C ASN A 34 -6.96 13.37 1.71
N PHE A 35 -8.22 13.20 1.34
CA PHE A 35 -9.31 14.14 1.53
C PHE A 35 -10.46 13.43 2.23
N GLY A 36 -11.19 14.12 3.09
CA GLY A 36 -12.28 13.44 3.79
C GLY A 36 -12.71 14.06 5.10
N ASP A 37 -13.32 13.23 5.92
CA ASP A 37 -13.81 13.60 7.23
C ASP A 37 -13.03 12.90 8.38
N SER A 38 -13.68 12.70 9.52
CA SER A 38 -13.07 12.10 10.70
C SER A 38 -12.64 10.65 10.52
N ASN A 39 -13.16 9.91 9.54
CA ASN A 39 -12.74 8.53 9.27
C ASN A 39 -11.28 8.43 8.81
N SER A 40 -10.73 9.53 8.28
CA SER A 40 -9.35 9.58 7.77
C SER A 40 -8.55 10.77 8.30
N ASP A 41 -9.08 11.60 9.20
CA ASP A 41 -8.37 12.74 9.81
C ASP A 41 -7.23 12.28 10.75
N THR A 42 -5.98 12.62 10.39
CA THR A 42 -4.78 12.27 11.16
C THR A 42 -4.36 13.31 12.20
N GLY A 43 -5.22 14.29 12.49
CA GLY A 43 -5.01 15.36 13.48
C GLY A 43 -5.19 16.78 12.95
N GLY A 44 -5.73 16.94 11.74
CA GLY A 44 -6.00 18.22 11.11
C GLY A 44 -7.05 19.05 11.85
N GLN A 45 -8.08 18.44 12.45
CA GLN A 45 -9.00 19.19 13.31
C GLN A 45 -8.29 19.78 14.54
N ALA A 46 -7.44 18.99 15.21
CA ALA A 46 -6.67 19.45 16.37
C ALA A 46 -5.70 20.57 15.99
N ALA A 47 -4.93 20.39 14.91
CA ALA A 47 -3.98 21.39 14.44
C ALA A 47 -4.65 22.68 13.91
N GLY A 48 -5.78 22.54 13.20
CA GLY A 48 -6.44 23.66 12.54
C GLY A 48 -7.42 24.45 13.42
N LEU A 49 -8.12 23.77 14.32
CA LEU A 49 -9.20 24.37 15.12
C LEU A 49 -8.88 24.38 16.63
N GLY A 50 -7.74 23.82 17.05
CA GLY A 50 -7.34 23.74 18.46
C GLY A 50 -8.25 22.83 19.30
N GLN A 51 -9.04 21.96 18.66
CA GLN A 51 -9.91 21.02 19.34
C GLN A 51 -9.09 19.79 19.74
N GLU A 52 -8.67 19.75 21.01
CA GLU A 52 -7.87 18.64 21.52
C GLU A 52 -8.69 17.34 21.58
N VAL A 53 -8.17 16.32 20.91
CA VAL A 53 -8.60 14.94 21.10
C VAL A 53 -7.68 14.35 22.16
N GLY A 54 -8.16 14.25 23.40
CA GLY A 54 -7.38 13.82 24.57
C GLY A 54 -7.26 12.30 24.72
N TYR A 55 -6.65 11.85 25.82
CA TYR A 55 -6.73 10.43 26.21
C TYR A 55 -8.21 10.08 26.51
N PRO A 56 -8.75 8.94 26.02
CA PRO A 56 -8.07 7.68 25.70
C PRO A 56 -7.77 7.43 24.22
N TYR A 57 -7.90 8.44 23.35
CA TYR A 57 -7.58 8.27 21.92
C TYR A 57 -6.10 7.97 21.70
N GLY A 58 -5.81 7.10 20.72
CA GLY A 58 -4.45 6.63 20.39
C GLY A 58 -3.82 5.65 21.40
N ARG A 59 -4.55 5.19 22.43
CA ARG A 59 -4.03 4.32 23.50
C ARG A 59 -3.48 2.95 23.07
N THR A 60 -3.95 2.35 21.98
CA THR A 60 -3.55 0.97 21.58
C THR A 60 -2.25 0.94 20.78
N PHE A 61 -2.06 1.91 19.89
CA PHE A 61 -0.92 1.95 18.98
C PHE A 61 0.06 3.08 19.29
N PHE A 62 -0.40 4.34 19.23
CA PHE A 62 0.46 5.50 19.39
C PHE A 62 0.88 5.76 20.84
N ARG A 63 0.15 5.18 21.80
CA ARG A 63 0.35 5.36 23.25
C ARG A 63 0.26 6.81 23.72
N ARG A 64 -0.35 7.66 22.90
CA ARG A 64 -0.67 9.07 23.13
C ARG A 64 -1.75 9.52 22.15
N PRO A 65 -2.48 10.60 22.45
CA PRO A 65 -3.36 11.19 21.47
C PRO A 65 -2.57 11.81 20.31
N THR A 66 -3.10 11.64 19.09
CA THR A 66 -2.52 12.22 17.86
C THR A 66 -3.53 13.06 17.08
N GLY A 67 -4.72 13.33 17.64
CA GLY A 67 -5.81 13.97 16.91
C GLY A 67 -6.67 13.03 16.04
N ARG A 68 -6.35 11.72 15.97
CA ARG A 68 -7.19 10.72 15.31
C ARG A 68 -8.38 10.38 16.21
N LEU A 69 -9.59 10.34 15.65
CA LEU A 69 -10.79 9.88 16.36
C LEU A 69 -10.86 8.34 16.37
N CYS A 70 -9.82 7.70 16.93
CA CYS A 70 -9.66 6.26 17.08
C CYS A 70 -8.79 5.97 18.31
N ASP A 71 -8.89 4.76 18.88
CA ASP A 71 -7.97 4.29 19.92
C ASP A 71 -6.57 3.93 19.39
N GLY A 72 -6.37 3.97 18.07
CA GLY A 72 -5.07 3.77 17.43
C GLY A 72 -5.07 4.28 16.00
N ARG A 73 -4.72 3.39 15.06
CA ARG A 73 -4.59 3.64 13.62
C ARG A 73 -5.94 3.70 12.91
N LEU A 74 -6.02 4.58 11.92
CA LEU A 74 -7.12 4.67 10.96
C LEU A 74 -6.84 3.76 9.75
N VAL A 75 -7.85 3.55 8.91
CA VAL A 75 -7.69 2.79 7.65
C VAL A 75 -6.55 3.37 6.80
N ILE A 76 -6.46 4.70 6.68
CA ILE A 76 -5.40 5.36 5.91
C ILE A 76 -3.99 5.07 6.44
N ASP A 77 -3.83 4.86 7.76
CA ASP A 77 -2.53 4.51 8.34
C ASP A 77 -2.10 3.09 7.94
N PHE A 78 -3.04 2.13 7.94
CA PHE A 78 -2.78 0.77 7.46
C PHE A 78 -2.47 0.74 5.96
N LEU A 79 -3.11 1.61 5.16
CA LEU A 79 -2.78 1.75 3.74
C LEU A 79 -1.36 2.31 3.54
N CYS A 80 -0.92 3.25 4.38
CA CYS A 80 0.47 3.72 4.36
C CYS A 80 1.45 2.60 4.71
N GLU A 81 1.15 1.79 5.74
CA GLU A 81 1.96 0.63 6.13
C GLU A 81 2.07 -0.41 5.02
N TYR A 82 0.96 -0.68 4.32
CA TYR A 82 0.96 -1.61 3.19
C TYR A 82 1.90 -1.16 2.06
N LEU A 83 1.97 0.16 1.82
CA LEU A 83 2.90 0.74 0.85
C LEU A 83 4.31 0.94 1.44
N ASP A 84 4.55 0.57 2.70
CA ASP A 84 5.80 0.81 3.43
C ASP A 84 6.19 2.31 3.40
N THR A 85 5.21 3.18 3.63
CA THR A 85 5.41 4.64 3.71
C THR A 85 5.14 5.15 5.13
N HIS A 86 5.65 6.34 5.46
CA HIS A 86 5.35 6.96 6.76
C HIS A 86 3.91 7.50 6.79
N TYR A 87 3.29 7.58 7.97
CA TYR A 87 1.93 8.13 8.10
C TYR A 87 1.82 9.57 7.60
N LEU A 88 0.63 9.93 7.13
CA LEU A 88 0.37 11.26 6.58
C LEU A 88 0.28 12.32 7.67
N SER A 89 1.06 13.39 7.49
CA SER A 89 0.97 14.60 8.30
C SER A 89 -0.29 15.38 7.92
N PRO A 90 -1.07 15.88 8.89
CA PRO A 90 -2.16 16.81 8.59
C PRO A 90 -1.61 18.13 8.04
N TYR A 91 -2.19 18.64 6.95
CA TYR A 91 -1.64 19.81 6.25
C TYR A 91 -1.62 21.11 7.08
N LEU A 92 -2.40 21.16 8.17
CA LEU A 92 -2.48 22.31 9.08
C LEU A 92 -1.49 22.25 10.25
N ASP A 93 -0.76 21.15 10.44
CA ASP A 93 0.25 21.08 11.49
C ASP A 93 1.49 21.89 11.08
N SER A 94 1.86 22.81 11.96
CA SER A 94 2.95 23.77 11.73
C SER A 94 4.28 23.37 12.38
N LEU A 95 4.30 22.34 13.24
CA LEU A 95 5.45 22.01 14.09
C LEU A 95 6.15 20.72 13.67
N GLU A 96 5.41 19.67 13.33
CA GLU A 96 5.99 18.33 13.08
C GLU A 96 5.72 17.78 11.67
N SER A 97 5.18 18.59 10.77
CA SER A 97 4.80 18.13 9.44
C SER A 97 5.98 17.67 8.58
N ASN A 98 5.90 16.41 8.14
CA ASN A 98 6.68 15.90 7.03
C ASN A 98 5.75 15.52 5.87
N PHE A 99 5.93 16.17 4.72
CA PHE A 99 5.11 15.94 3.54
C PHE A 99 5.82 15.13 2.45
N SER A 100 6.97 14.49 2.73
CA SER A 100 7.66 13.65 1.73
C SER A 100 6.81 12.48 1.21
N ASN A 101 5.78 12.06 1.96
CA ASN A 101 4.78 11.06 1.54
C ASN A 101 3.42 11.70 1.16
N GLY A 102 3.40 12.99 0.84
CA GLY A 102 2.15 13.74 0.65
C GLY A 102 1.55 14.22 1.97
N ALA A 103 0.27 14.56 1.96
CA ALA A 103 -0.39 15.28 3.05
C ALA A 103 -1.85 14.85 3.23
N ASN A 104 -2.33 14.95 4.46
CA ASN A 104 -3.72 14.69 4.77
C ASN A 104 -4.52 16.00 4.92
N PHE A 105 -5.53 16.17 4.07
CA PHE A 105 -6.47 17.29 4.07
C PHE A 105 -7.80 16.99 4.75
N ALA A 106 -8.05 15.74 5.16
CA ALA A 106 -9.26 15.37 5.88
C ALA A 106 -9.36 16.11 7.22
N ILE A 107 -10.57 16.55 7.55
CA ILE A 107 -10.87 17.26 8.80
C ILE A 107 -12.13 16.66 9.42
N SER A 108 -12.05 16.35 10.71
CA SER A 108 -13.16 15.79 11.45
C SER A 108 -14.41 16.68 11.38
N GLY A 109 -15.54 16.07 11.03
CA GLY A 109 -16.83 16.73 10.81
C GLY A 109 -17.03 17.33 9.41
N SER A 110 -16.06 17.25 8.50
CA SER A 110 -16.23 17.77 7.14
C SER A 110 -17.42 17.17 6.40
N CYS A 111 -18.11 18.02 5.65
CA CYS A 111 -19.17 17.67 4.72
C CYS A 111 -18.72 17.93 3.27
N THR A 112 -19.45 17.35 2.32
CA THR A 112 -19.32 17.69 0.89
C THR A 112 -19.82 19.11 0.63
N LEU A 113 -21.01 19.45 1.12
CA LEU A 113 -21.60 20.75 0.87
C LEU A 113 -21.00 21.85 1.76
N PRO A 114 -20.86 23.08 1.22
CA PRO A 114 -20.57 24.24 2.03
C PRO A 114 -21.83 24.68 2.79
N LYS A 115 -22.02 24.14 4.01
CA LYS A 115 -22.83 24.75 5.08
C LYS A 115 -22.51 24.09 6.43
N SER A 116 -22.40 24.94 7.45
CA SER A 116 -22.16 24.62 8.87
C SER A 116 -20.75 24.23 9.31
N TYR A 117 -19.90 23.65 8.44
CA TYR A 117 -18.53 23.25 8.80
C TYR A 117 -17.44 24.14 8.21
N ARG A 118 -16.45 24.50 9.06
CA ARG A 118 -15.41 25.50 8.76
C ARG A 118 -14.48 25.07 7.61
N ILE A 119 -14.22 23.77 7.48
CA ILE A 119 -13.39 23.20 6.40
C ILE A 119 -14.20 22.06 5.77
N ASN A 120 -14.96 22.36 4.72
CA ASN A 120 -15.66 21.36 3.90
C ASN A 120 -14.76 20.86 2.75
N LEU A 121 -15.24 19.91 1.95
CA LEU A 121 -14.48 19.34 0.84
C LEU A 121 -13.94 20.40 -0.12
N ASN A 122 -14.75 21.39 -0.50
CA ASN A 122 -14.30 22.48 -1.38
C ASN A 122 -13.12 23.26 -0.77
N VAL A 123 -13.17 23.56 0.53
CA VAL A 123 -12.06 24.22 1.24
C VAL A 123 -10.82 23.32 1.26
N GLN A 124 -10.95 22.02 1.52
CA GLN A 124 -9.83 21.07 1.46
C GLN A 124 -9.14 21.11 0.09
N ILE A 125 -9.91 21.16 -1.00
CA ILE A 125 -9.39 21.24 -2.37
C ILE A 125 -8.72 22.59 -2.66
N LEU A 126 -9.27 23.70 -2.16
CA LEU A 126 -8.62 25.02 -2.26
C LEU A 126 -7.29 25.06 -1.51
N GLN A 127 -7.23 24.46 -0.32
CA GLN A 127 -5.99 24.34 0.45
C GLN A 127 -4.99 23.42 -0.23
N PHE A 128 -5.43 22.33 -0.85
CA PHE A 128 -4.58 21.48 -1.67
C PHE A 128 -3.99 22.22 -2.88
N LYS A 129 -4.76 23.06 -3.57
CA LYS A 129 -4.23 23.91 -4.65
C LYS A 129 -3.13 24.85 -4.16
N HIS A 130 -3.32 25.45 -2.98
CA HIS A 130 -2.29 26.29 -2.36
C HIS A 130 -1.05 25.47 -1.99
N PHE A 131 -1.25 24.31 -1.36
CA PHE A 131 -0.21 23.37 -0.97
C PHE A 131 0.60 22.91 -2.18
N TYR A 132 -0.04 22.52 -3.29
CA TYR A 132 0.60 22.12 -4.54
C TYR A 132 1.61 23.17 -5.02
N ASN A 133 1.14 24.41 -5.19
CA ASN A 133 1.98 25.51 -5.68
C ASN A 133 3.17 25.78 -4.75
N ARG A 134 2.92 25.77 -3.43
CA ARG A 134 3.96 26.05 -2.45
C ARG A 134 4.96 24.91 -2.31
N SER A 135 4.48 23.68 -2.38
CA SER A 135 5.29 22.46 -2.26
C SER A 135 6.25 22.34 -3.44
N VAL A 136 5.77 22.53 -4.68
CA VAL A 136 6.63 22.52 -5.88
C VAL A 136 7.71 23.61 -5.81
N GLU A 137 7.35 24.83 -5.40
CA GLU A 137 8.31 25.92 -5.22
C GLU A 137 9.40 25.57 -4.18
N LEU A 138 8.99 25.04 -3.02
CA LEU A 138 9.92 24.66 -1.95
C LEU A 138 10.80 23.47 -2.35
N HIS A 139 10.23 22.47 -3.02
CA HIS A 139 10.98 21.31 -3.49
C HIS A 139 12.07 21.73 -4.48
N SER A 140 11.77 22.65 -5.40
CA SER A 140 12.74 23.23 -6.34
C SER A 140 13.91 23.97 -5.65
N LYS A 141 13.71 24.41 -4.40
CA LYS A 141 14.71 25.09 -3.56
C LYS A 141 15.46 24.13 -2.63
N GLY A 142 15.24 22.81 -2.75
CA GLY A 142 15.93 21.78 -1.97
C GLY A 142 15.27 21.43 -0.63
N HIS A 143 14.01 21.84 -0.39
CA HIS A 143 13.30 21.46 0.83
C HIS A 143 12.75 20.03 0.71
N MET A 144 13.53 19.04 1.16
CA MET A 144 13.22 17.61 0.98
C MET A 144 11.96 17.11 1.70
N ASN A 145 11.41 17.86 2.66
CA ASN A 145 10.13 17.54 3.32
C ASN A 145 8.91 17.95 2.48
N SER A 146 9.11 18.47 1.27
CA SER A 146 8.05 18.88 0.34
C SER A 146 8.00 17.96 -0.88
N VAL A 147 6.83 17.90 -1.52
CA VAL A 147 6.52 17.05 -2.69
C VAL A 147 6.87 17.81 -3.98
N GLY A 148 7.58 17.14 -4.90
CA GLY A 148 7.91 17.66 -6.22
C GLY A 148 6.79 17.46 -7.25
N GLU A 149 6.91 18.13 -8.40
CA GLU A 149 5.89 18.08 -9.47
C GLU A 149 5.65 16.66 -10.01
N ASP A 150 6.73 15.90 -10.25
CA ASP A 150 6.64 14.50 -10.69
C ASP A 150 5.95 13.61 -9.66
N ASP A 151 6.17 13.87 -8.36
CA ASP A 151 5.55 13.12 -7.28
C ASP A 151 4.03 13.41 -7.23
N PHE A 152 3.60 14.67 -7.44
CA PHE A 152 2.17 14.99 -7.57
C PHE A 152 1.51 14.29 -8.77
N LYS A 153 2.18 14.26 -9.93
CA LYS A 153 1.64 13.62 -11.13
C LYS A 153 1.39 12.13 -10.93
N ASN A 154 2.26 11.47 -10.16
CA ASN A 154 2.19 10.04 -9.86
C ASN A 154 1.50 9.73 -8.51
N ALA A 155 1.03 10.75 -7.79
CA ALA A 155 0.43 10.59 -6.48
C ALA A 155 -0.87 9.79 -6.52
N LEU A 156 -1.20 9.17 -5.38
CA LEU A 156 -2.50 8.57 -5.11
C LEU A 156 -3.38 9.54 -4.34
N TYR A 157 -4.56 9.84 -4.89
CA TYR A 157 -5.54 10.74 -4.30
C TYR A 157 -6.68 9.92 -3.68
N THR A 158 -6.77 9.94 -2.36
CA THR A 158 -7.78 9.18 -1.61
C THR A 158 -8.88 10.10 -1.10
N ILE A 159 -10.13 9.64 -1.15
CA ILE A 159 -11.30 10.43 -0.69
C ILE A 159 -12.30 9.55 0.07
N ASP A 160 -12.64 9.94 1.30
CA ASP A 160 -13.68 9.34 2.15
C ASP A 160 -14.54 10.46 2.77
N ILE A 161 -15.72 10.73 2.19
CA ILE A 161 -16.59 11.83 2.61
C ILE A 161 -18.05 11.60 2.21
N GLY A 162 -18.96 12.27 2.92
CA GLY A 162 -20.41 12.26 2.65
C GLY A 162 -21.24 11.65 3.78
N GLN A 163 -20.60 10.95 4.72
CA GLN A 163 -21.25 10.42 5.93
C GLN A 163 -21.96 11.53 6.70
N ASN A 164 -21.23 12.63 6.99
CA ASN A 164 -21.76 13.75 7.76
C ASN A 164 -22.94 14.44 7.05
N ASP A 165 -22.90 14.58 5.72
CA ASP A 165 -24.00 15.18 4.95
C ASP A 165 -25.31 14.40 5.12
N LEU A 166 -25.23 13.07 5.15
CA LEU A 166 -26.38 12.19 5.36
C LEU A 166 -26.88 12.26 6.81
N THR A 167 -26.00 12.08 7.80
CA THR A 167 -26.41 12.07 9.22
C THR A 167 -27.00 13.41 9.67
N ILE A 168 -26.38 14.53 9.28
CA ILE A 168 -26.90 15.88 9.57
C ILE A 168 -28.23 16.14 8.86
N SER A 169 -28.42 15.60 7.65
CA SER A 169 -29.71 15.73 6.96
C SER A 169 -30.84 15.09 7.77
N PHE A 170 -30.60 13.93 8.38
CA PHE A 170 -31.60 13.27 9.22
C PHE A 170 -31.95 13.99 10.52
N ASP A 171 -31.17 15.00 10.94
CA ASP A 171 -31.52 15.81 12.12
C ASP A 171 -32.77 16.66 11.89
N SER A 172 -33.11 16.97 10.63
CA SER A 172 -34.24 17.83 10.29
C SER A 172 -35.11 17.33 9.13
N LEU A 173 -34.67 16.30 8.40
CA LEU A 173 -35.34 15.80 7.20
C LEU A 173 -35.82 14.37 7.35
N SER A 174 -36.87 14.04 6.60
CA SER A 174 -37.28 12.66 6.37
C SER A 174 -36.29 11.90 5.47
N TYR A 175 -36.42 10.58 5.41
CA TYR A 175 -35.68 9.74 4.45
C TYR A 175 -35.81 10.24 3.00
N ALA A 176 -37.03 10.49 2.53
CA ALA A 176 -37.28 10.93 1.16
C ALA A 176 -36.59 12.27 0.84
N GLN A 177 -36.67 13.23 1.77
CA GLN A 177 -36.01 14.53 1.64
C GLN A 177 -34.49 14.43 1.72
N THR A 178 -33.95 13.49 2.51
CA THR A 178 -32.50 13.24 2.57
C THR A 178 -32.00 12.66 1.25
N VAL A 179 -32.72 11.69 0.67
CA VAL A 179 -32.39 11.13 -0.65
C VAL A 179 -32.43 12.18 -1.75
N GLU A 180 -33.38 13.13 -1.68
CA GLU A 180 -33.47 14.26 -2.63
C GLU A 180 -32.22 15.16 -2.61
N ARG A 181 -31.47 15.22 -1.49
CA ARG A 181 -30.23 16.01 -1.39
C ARG A 181 -29.00 15.33 -1.94
N ILE A 182 -28.98 13.99 -2.02
CA ILE A 182 -27.82 13.19 -2.44
C ILE A 182 -27.17 13.72 -3.74
N PRO A 183 -27.91 14.07 -4.81
CA PRO A 183 -27.30 14.59 -6.04
C PRO A 183 -26.41 15.81 -5.82
N SER A 184 -26.75 16.69 -4.87
CA SER A 184 -25.93 17.86 -4.54
C SER A 184 -24.62 17.48 -3.86
N PHE A 185 -24.63 16.46 -3.00
CA PHE A 185 -23.43 15.95 -2.32
C PHE A 185 -22.46 15.34 -3.34
N ILE A 186 -23.00 14.54 -4.26
CA ILE A 186 -22.26 13.89 -5.35
C ILE A 186 -21.66 14.92 -6.31
N SER A 187 -22.34 16.06 -6.52
CA SER A 187 -21.81 17.16 -7.33
C SER A 187 -20.54 17.76 -6.75
N GLU A 188 -20.47 17.96 -5.43
CA GLU A 188 -19.27 18.49 -4.78
C GLU A 188 -18.10 17.49 -4.84
N VAL A 189 -18.38 16.18 -4.70
CA VAL A 189 -17.37 15.13 -4.89
C VAL A 189 -16.84 15.14 -6.32
N LYS A 190 -17.73 15.28 -7.31
CA LYS A 190 -17.36 15.42 -8.72
C LYS A 190 -16.44 16.62 -8.94
N ASP A 191 -16.78 17.79 -8.39
CA ASP A 191 -16.00 19.01 -8.56
C ASP A 191 -14.62 18.89 -7.88
N ALA A 192 -14.53 18.21 -6.74
CA ALA A 192 -13.28 17.91 -6.06
C ALA A 192 -12.35 17.02 -6.92
N LEU A 193 -12.88 15.90 -7.44
CA LEU A 193 -12.13 14.99 -8.31
C LEU A 193 -11.67 15.70 -9.59
N TRP A 194 -12.55 16.49 -10.21
CA TRP A 194 -12.21 17.30 -11.38
C TRP A 194 -11.12 18.33 -11.08
N ALA A 195 -11.18 19.02 -9.95
CA ALA A 195 -10.18 19.99 -9.58
C ALA A 195 -8.79 19.37 -9.40
N ILE A 196 -8.70 18.18 -8.81
CA ILE A 196 -7.44 17.43 -8.68
C ILE A 196 -6.95 16.97 -10.07
N TYR A 197 -7.85 16.46 -10.91
CA TYR A 197 -7.51 16.05 -12.27
C TYR A 197 -6.95 17.20 -13.12
N GLN A 198 -7.54 18.39 -13.01
CA GLN A 198 -7.07 19.61 -13.69
C GLN A 198 -5.70 20.09 -13.19
N LEU A 199 -5.28 19.70 -11.98
CA LEU A 199 -3.92 19.92 -11.47
C LEU A 199 -2.93 18.83 -11.89
N GLY A 200 -3.34 17.86 -12.72
CA GLY A 200 -2.46 16.79 -13.20
C GLY A 200 -2.61 15.47 -12.45
N GLY A 201 -3.46 15.38 -11.42
CA GLY A 201 -3.69 14.13 -10.71
C GLY A 201 -4.36 13.07 -11.60
N ARG A 202 -3.92 11.82 -11.49
CA ARG A 202 -4.41 10.71 -12.34
C ARG A 202 -4.89 9.49 -11.59
N ASN A 203 -4.52 9.30 -10.33
CA ASN A 203 -4.82 8.08 -9.58
C ASN A 203 -5.77 8.39 -8.42
N PHE A 204 -7.00 7.89 -8.48
CA PHE A 204 -8.04 8.19 -7.50
C PHE A 204 -8.51 6.91 -6.80
N TRP A 205 -8.65 6.99 -5.48
CA TRP A 205 -9.15 5.92 -4.62
C TRP A 205 -10.31 6.45 -3.78
N VAL A 206 -11.53 6.11 -4.19
CA VAL A 206 -12.78 6.72 -3.71
C VAL A 206 -13.50 5.73 -2.83
N HIS A 207 -13.58 6.02 -1.53
CA HIS A 207 -14.34 5.25 -0.57
C HIS A 207 -15.80 5.70 -0.58
N ASN A 208 -16.72 4.74 -0.58
CA ASN A 208 -18.13 5.01 -0.31
C ASN A 208 -18.39 5.12 1.21
N THR A 209 -19.61 5.48 1.63
CA THR A 209 -19.93 5.59 3.05
C THR A 209 -20.30 4.24 3.69
N GLY A 210 -20.15 4.13 5.01
CA GLY A 210 -20.48 2.93 5.80
C GLY A 210 -21.97 2.75 6.13
N PRO A 211 -22.32 1.70 6.90
CA PRO A 211 -23.70 1.45 7.34
C PRO A 211 -24.09 2.40 8.50
N LEU A 212 -24.55 3.60 8.14
CA LEU A 212 -24.88 4.68 9.09
C LEU A 212 -25.91 4.27 10.15
N GLY A 213 -26.86 3.40 9.80
CA GLY A 213 -27.88 2.93 10.73
C GLY A 213 -27.33 2.02 11.83
N CYS A 214 -26.09 1.54 11.71
CA CYS A 214 -25.42 0.73 12.72
C CYS A 214 -24.58 1.56 13.70
N LEU A 215 -24.49 2.88 13.53
CA LEU A 215 -23.74 3.73 14.45
C LEU A 215 -24.48 3.87 15.80
N PRO A 216 -23.81 3.60 16.95
CA PRO A 216 -24.44 3.75 18.26
C PRO A 216 -25.05 5.14 18.49
N LEU A 217 -24.41 6.20 17.97
CA LEU A 217 -24.95 7.56 18.05
C LEU A 217 -26.33 7.68 17.39
N GLU A 218 -26.50 7.10 16.21
CA GLU A 218 -27.79 7.12 15.52
C GLU A 218 -28.83 6.26 16.26
N LEU A 219 -28.42 5.11 16.79
CA LEU A 219 -29.30 4.23 17.55
C LEU A 219 -29.87 4.89 18.81
N VAL A 220 -29.08 5.74 19.48
CA VAL A 220 -29.51 6.48 20.68
C VAL A 220 -30.25 7.77 20.33
N SER A 221 -29.85 8.47 19.26
CA SER A 221 -30.40 9.78 18.91
C SER A 221 -31.82 9.74 18.33
N ARG A 222 -32.22 8.62 17.71
CA ARG A 222 -33.48 8.53 16.97
C ARG A 222 -34.61 7.96 17.85
N TYR A 223 -35.15 8.80 18.72
CA TYR A 223 -36.15 8.48 19.75
C TYR A 223 -37.57 8.12 19.25
N LYS A 224 -37.86 8.19 17.94
CA LYS A 224 -39.19 7.90 17.35
C LYS A 224 -39.25 6.60 16.55
N LEU A 225 -38.28 5.70 16.72
CA LEU A 225 -38.22 4.43 16.01
C LEU A 225 -39.01 3.34 16.74
N ASN A 226 -39.57 2.41 15.98
CA ASN A 226 -40.20 1.18 16.47
C ASN A 226 -39.47 -0.05 15.90
N SER A 227 -39.81 -1.24 16.43
CA SER A 227 -39.16 -2.51 16.03
C SER A 227 -39.10 -2.77 14.51
N ARG A 228 -40.02 -2.22 13.71
CA ARG A 228 -40.04 -2.41 12.25
C ARG A 228 -39.05 -1.52 11.51
N ASP A 229 -38.45 -0.53 12.17
CA ASP A 229 -37.50 0.40 11.56
C ASP A 229 -36.08 -0.16 11.55
N PHE A 230 -35.84 -1.23 12.32
CA PHE A 230 -34.56 -1.91 12.40
C PHE A 230 -34.51 -3.12 11.45
N ASP A 231 -33.31 -3.45 10.97
CA ASP A 231 -33.03 -4.72 10.32
C ASP A 231 -32.81 -5.84 11.37
N ARG A 232 -32.52 -7.04 10.89
CA ARG A 232 -32.30 -8.23 11.75
C ARG A 232 -31.06 -8.13 12.64
N TYR A 233 -30.15 -7.19 12.38
CA TYR A 233 -28.93 -6.98 13.16
C TYR A 233 -29.05 -5.78 14.11
N GLY A 234 -30.20 -5.09 14.10
CA GLY A 234 -30.47 -3.96 14.99
C GLY A 234 -30.06 -2.60 14.42
N CYS A 235 -29.72 -2.52 13.13
CA CYS A 235 -29.39 -1.25 12.49
C CYS A 235 -30.63 -0.56 11.92
N ILE A 236 -30.64 0.78 11.91
CA ILE A 236 -31.74 1.60 11.37
C ILE A 236 -31.78 1.48 9.84
N LYS A 237 -32.86 0.94 9.29
CA LYS A 237 -32.97 0.67 7.84
C LYS A 237 -32.92 1.94 7.00
N SER A 238 -33.64 2.99 7.37
CA SER A 238 -33.70 4.23 6.58
C SER A 238 -32.35 4.91 6.42
N PHE A 239 -31.48 4.84 7.43
CA PHE A 239 -30.12 5.37 7.38
C PHE A 239 -29.24 4.51 6.46
N ASN A 240 -29.32 3.18 6.60
CA ASN A 240 -28.61 2.24 5.74
C ASN A 240 -29.07 2.34 4.27
N ASP A 241 -30.35 2.57 4.03
CA ASP A 241 -30.91 2.73 2.68
C ASP A 241 -30.47 4.06 2.05
N ALA A 242 -30.37 5.14 2.83
CA ALA A 242 -29.84 6.41 2.35
C ALA A 242 -28.33 6.32 2.03
N ALA A 243 -27.56 5.61 2.86
CA ALA A 243 -26.16 5.29 2.59
C ALA A 243 -26.00 4.53 1.27
N LYS A 244 -26.82 3.48 1.04
CA LYS A 244 -26.84 2.73 -0.23
C LYS A 244 -27.21 3.61 -1.42
N ALA A 245 -28.18 4.51 -1.27
CA ALA A 245 -28.58 5.44 -2.33
C ALA A 245 -27.44 6.41 -2.69
N PHE A 246 -26.70 6.92 -1.70
CA PHE A 246 -25.52 7.75 -1.92
C PHE A 246 -24.41 6.95 -2.61
N ASN A 247 -24.12 5.76 -2.11
CA ASN A 247 -23.08 4.87 -2.64
C ASN A 247 -23.34 4.47 -4.09
N ALA A 248 -24.59 4.18 -4.45
CA ALA A 248 -24.97 3.93 -5.84
C ALA A 248 -24.66 5.12 -6.75
N LYS A 249 -24.99 6.35 -6.32
CA LYS A 249 -24.69 7.56 -7.09
C LYS A 249 -23.19 7.88 -7.15
N LEU A 250 -22.44 7.56 -6.10
CA LEU A 250 -20.99 7.70 -6.10
C LEU A 250 -20.33 6.70 -7.06
N ASN A 251 -20.82 5.46 -7.13
CA ASN A 251 -20.35 4.49 -8.11
C ASN A 251 -20.68 4.94 -9.55
N ASP A 252 -21.92 5.39 -9.81
CA ASP A 252 -22.33 5.98 -11.10
C ASP A 252 -21.36 7.11 -11.52
N LEU A 253 -21.01 7.99 -10.56
CA LEU A 253 -20.05 9.07 -10.79
C LEU A 253 -18.66 8.54 -11.13
N CYS A 254 -18.14 7.56 -10.39
CA CYS A 254 -16.82 6.99 -10.66
C CYS A 254 -16.76 6.35 -12.06
N GLU A 255 -17.80 5.60 -12.45
CA GLU A 255 -17.92 5.04 -13.79
C GLU A 255 -17.97 6.13 -14.87
N GLN A 256 -18.75 7.19 -14.64
CA GLN A 256 -18.79 8.34 -15.54
C GLN A 256 -17.41 8.98 -15.68
N LEU A 257 -16.72 9.25 -14.58
CA LEU A 257 -15.44 9.97 -14.61
C LEU A 257 -14.32 9.15 -15.26
N ARG A 258 -14.32 7.81 -15.15
CA ARG A 258 -13.37 6.96 -15.90
C ARG A 258 -13.44 7.18 -17.41
N SER A 259 -14.63 7.47 -17.93
CA SER A 259 -14.83 7.74 -19.37
C SER A 259 -14.45 9.16 -19.78
N GLN A 260 -14.38 10.10 -18.83
CA GLN A 260 -14.18 11.53 -19.09
C GLN A 260 -12.77 12.03 -18.75
N MET A 261 -12.09 11.39 -17.79
CA MET A 261 -10.77 11.76 -17.32
C MET A 261 -9.72 10.89 -18.03
N GLU A 262 -9.17 11.42 -19.11
CA GLU A 262 -8.15 10.73 -19.91
C GLU A 262 -6.91 10.38 -19.08
N ASN A 263 -6.36 9.19 -19.33
CA ASN A 263 -5.16 8.66 -18.65
C ASN A 263 -5.29 8.64 -17.12
N SER A 264 -6.51 8.51 -16.59
CA SER A 264 -6.75 8.39 -15.15
C SER A 264 -7.19 6.99 -14.76
N THR A 265 -6.82 6.59 -13.55
CA THR A 265 -7.33 5.41 -12.87
C THR A 265 -8.19 5.88 -11.71
N ILE A 266 -9.46 5.48 -11.70
CA ILE A 266 -10.38 5.79 -10.60
C ILE A 266 -10.87 4.46 -10.03
N VAL A 267 -10.57 4.18 -8.77
CA VAL A 267 -11.04 3.00 -8.06
C VAL A 267 -12.11 3.42 -7.08
N TYR A 268 -13.28 2.80 -7.18
CA TYR A 268 -14.37 2.91 -6.20
C TYR A 268 -14.25 1.74 -5.23
N VAL A 269 -14.41 2.01 -3.93
CA VAL A 269 -14.31 1.01 -2.87
C VAL A 269 -15.60 0.94 -2.06
N ASP A 270 -16.13 -0.28 -1.96
CA ASP A 270 -17.37 -0.57 -1.24
C ASP A 270 -17.14 -0.77 0.28
N MET A 271 -16.85 0.34 0.97
CA MET A 271 -16.72 0.40 2.42
C MET A 271 -18.00 0.00 3.15
N TYR A 272 -19.19 0.25 2.57
CA TYR A 272 -20.47 -0.17 3.14
C TYR A 272 -20.49 -1.67 3.40
N SER A 273 -20.22 -2.46 2.36
CA SER A 273 -20.27 -3.92 2.47
C SER A 273 -19.22 -4.45 3.45
N ILE A 274 -18.02 -3.86 3.45
CA ILE A 274 -16.97 -4.23 4.41
C ILE A 274 -17.42 -3.94 5.85
N LYS A 275 -17.83 -2.70 6.13
CA LYS A 275 -18.20 -2.25 7.48
C LYS A 275 -19.48 -2.94 7.99
N TYR A 276 -20.44 -3.23 7.11
CA TYR A 276 -21.66 -3.96 7.47
C TYR A 276 -21.39 -5.43 7.77
N ASP A 277 -20.44 -6.06 7.06
CA ASP A 277 -20.00 -7.43 7.33
C ASP A 277 -19.40 -7.59 8.74
N LEU A 278 -18.73 -6.55 9.27
CA LEU A 278 -18.26 -6.56 10.66
C LEU A 278 -19.44 -6.65 11.66
N VAL A 279 -20.59 -6.05 11.36
CA VAL A 279 -21.79 -6.09 12.21
C VAL A 279 -22.53 -7.42 12.04
N GLU A 280 -22.76 -7.84 10.80
CA GLU A 280 -23.46 -9.09 10.47
C GLU A 280 -22.72 -10.33 10.97
N ASN A 281 -21.39 -10.35 10.80
CA ASN A 281 -20.52 -11.48 11.16
C ASN A 281 -19.62 -11.18 12.37
N ALA A 282 -20.04 -10.29 13.27
CA ALA A 282 -19.28 -9.83 14.42
C ALA A 282 -18.53 -10.94 15.18
N THR A 283 -19.21 -12.04 15.48
CA THR A 283 -18.64 -13.16 16.23
C THR A 283 -17.51 -13.89 15.51
N SER A 284 -17.52 -13.95 14.17
CA SER A 284 -16.44 -14.61 13.41
C SER A 284 -15.16 -13.78 13.42
N TYR A 285 -15.28 -12.46 13.57
CA TYR A 285 -14.18 -11.52 13.77
C TYR A 285 -13.78 -11.35 15.24
N GLY A 286 -14.44 -12.04 16.17
CA GLY A 286 -14.17 -11.97 17.61
C GLY A 286 -14.89 -10.83 18.34
N PHE A 287 -15.75 -10.06 17.67
CA PHE A 287 -16.59 -9.02 18.29
C PHE A 287 -17.83 -9.62 18.94
N LYS A 288 -18.17 -9.14 20.15
CA LYS A 288 -19.34 -9.63 20.90
C LYS A 288 -20.56 -8.72 20.78
N ASN A 289 -20.35 -7.41 20.94
CA ASN A 289 -21.42 -6.41 20.96
C ASN A 289 -21.20 -5.42 19.79
N PRO A 290 -21.67 -5.75 18.57
CA PRO A 290 -21.29 -4.99 17.37
C PRO A 290 -21.82 -3.55 17.34
N LEU A 291 -22.87 -3.26 18.09
CA LEU A 291 -23.52 -1.95 18.17
C LEU A 291 -23.17 -1.18 19.46
N MET A 292 -22.19 -1.65 20.25
CA MET A 292 -21.78 -1.00 21.50
C MET A 292 -20.47 -0.24 21.28
N ALA A 293 -20.39 0.98 21.79
CA ALA A 293 -19.16 1.77 21.81
C ALA A 293 -18.21 1.27 22.92
N CYS A 294 -16.90 1.22 22.64
CA CYS A 294 -15.89 0.90 23.66
C CYS A 294 -15.74 2.06 24.67
N CYS A 295 -15.74 3.30 24.20
CA CYS A 295 -15.58 4.52 24.97
C CYS A 295 -16.87 5.33 24.92
N GLY A 296 -17.48 5.56 26.07
CA GLY A 296 -18.77 6.26 26.16
C GLY A 296 -19.32 6.15 27.56
N TYR A 297 -20.64 6.19 27.74
CA TYR A 297 -21.24 6.15 29.07
C TYR A 297 -22.62 5.49 29.05
N GLY A 298 -23.01 4.89 30.17
CA GLY A 298 -24.35 4.33 30.36
C GLY A 298 -24.47 2.82 30.12
N GLY A 299 -23.40 2.15 29.67
CA GLY A 299 -23.35 0.71 29.53
C GLY A 299 -24.23 0.14 28.42
N ALA A 300 -24.49 -1.17 28.47
CA ALA A 300 -25.24 -1.87 27.42
C ALA A 300 -26.66 -1.29 27.22
N PRO A 301 -27.20 -1.28 25.99
CA PRO A 301 -26.68 -1.98 24.80
C PRO A 301 -25.70 -1.18 23.94
N TYR A 302 -25.62 0.14 24.10
CA TYR A 302 -24.88 1.01 23.16
C TYR A 302 -23.66 1.71 23.77
N ASN A 303 -23.59 1.78 25.11
CA ASN A 303 -22.60 2.54 25.87
C ASN A 303 -22.51 4.02 25.45
N LEU A 304 -23.66 4.64 25.23
CA LEU A 304 -23.73 6.02 24.77
C LEU A 304 -24.94 6.74 25.36
N VAL A 305 -24.75 8.02 25.70
CA VAL A 305 -25.79 8.96 26.13
C VAL A 305 -25.60 10.29 25.40
N LEU A 306 -26.70 11.02 25.15
CA LEU A 306 -26.67 12.32 24.46
C LEU A 306 -26.35 13.44 25.45
N ASP A 307 -25.12 13.45 25.93
CA ASP A 307 -24.58 14.42 26.88
C ASP A 307 -23.08 14.60 26.60
N ASP A 308 -22.67 15.80 26.19
CA ASP A 308 -21.31 16.11 25.78
C ASP A 308 -20.30 15.86 26.91
N ASP A 309 -20.68 16.07 28.18
CA ASP A 309 -19.81 15.80 29.33
C ASP A 309 -19.55 14.29 29.50
N LYS A 310 -20.41 13.45 28.93
CA LYS A 310 -20.37 11.99 29.00
C LYS A 310 -19.92 11.30 27.71
N ALA A 311 -19.53 12.08 26.70
CA ALA A 311 -18.92 11.56 25.49
C ALA A 311 -17.46 11.11 25.75
N CYS A 312 -16.85 10.40 24.80
CA CYS A 312 -15.45 9.92 24.92
C CYS A 312 -14.39 11.04 24.97
N PHE A 313 -14.78 12.28 24.68
CA PHE A 313 -13.98 13.49 24.83
C PHE A 313 -14.40 14.36 26.04
N GLY A 314 -15.43 13.93 26.77
CA GLY A 314 -15.94 14.60 27.96
C GLY A 314 -15.15 14.27 29.23
N SER A 315 -15.64 14.75 30.36
CA SER A 315 -15.01 14.51 31.67
C SER A 315 -15.46 13.21 32.35
N GLN A 316 -16.53 12.59 31.87
CA GLN A 316 -17.17 11.43 32.50
C GLN A 316 -17.46 10.33 31.47
N TYR A 317 -16.47 9.50 31.18
CA TYR A 317 -16.63 8.35 30.29
C TYR A 317 -16.15 7.06 30.97
N ASP A 318 -16.76 5.96 30.55
CA ASP A 318 -16.28 4.60 30.73
C ASP A 318 -15.58 4.14 29.45
N VAL A 319 -14.44 3.46 29.59
CA VAL A 319 -13.70 2.91 28.46
C VAL A 319 -13.49 1.41 28.66
N CYS A 320 -13.69 0.63 27.60
CA CYS A 320 -13.46 -0.80 27.64
C CYS A 320 -11.98 -1.13 27.94
N ASP A 321 -11.70 -2.32 28.48
CA ASP A 321 -10.32 -2.77 28.72
C ASP A 321 -9.52 -2.84 27.41
N GLU A 322 -8.24 -2.47 27.45
CA GLU A 322 -7.35 -2.55 26.30
C GLU A 322 -7.26 -3.99 25.76
N GLY A 323 -7.36 -4.15 24.44
CA GLY A 323 -7.37 -5.47 23.79
C GLY A 323 -8.74 -6.14 23.74
N THR A 324 -9.78 -5.54 24.33
CA THR A 324 -11.15 -6.05 24.16
C THR A 324 -11.65 -5.71 22.75
N PRO A 325 -12.12 -6.69 21.97
CA PRO A 325 -12.56 -6.45 20.59
C PRO A 325 -13.91 -5.73 20.57
N TYR A 326 -13.90 -4.47 20.13
CA TYR A 326 -15.07 -3.66 19.83
C TYR A 326 -15.00 -3.16 18.38
N ILE A 327 -16.14 -3.05 17.70
CA ILE A 327 -16.18 -2.44 16.37
C ILE A 327 -16.09 -0.93 16.48
N ASN A 328 -16.94 -0.35 17.33
CA ASN A 328 -17.11 1.08 17.47
C ASN A 328 -16.36 1.63 18.69
N TRP A 329 -15.64 2.72 18.49
CA TRP A 329 -14.84 3.39 19.51
C TRP A 329 -15.70 4.32 20.37
N ASP A 330 -16.33 5.35 19.80
CA ASP A 330 -16.90 6.49 20.55
C ASP A 330 -18.36 6.83 20.22
N GLY A 331 -19.07 5.92 19.56
CA GLY A 331 -20.42 6.08 19.04
C GLY A 331 -20.48 6.39 17.55
N ILE A 332 -19.36 6.76 16.92
CA ILE A 332 -19.28 7.09 15.49
C ILE A 332 -18.11 6.35 14.83
N HIS A 333 -16.92 6.44 15.41
CA HIS A 333 -15.69 5.99 14.78
C HIS A 333 -15.38 4.53 15.09
N TYR A 334 -14.54 3.91 14.27
CA TYR A 334 -14.17 2.50 14.42
C TYR A 334 -12.88 2.40 15.25
N THR A 335 -12.76 1.32 16.02
CA THR A 335 -11.53 1.03 16.77
C THR A 335 -10.39 0.67 15.82
N GLU A 336 -9.15 0.70 16.30
CA GLU A 336 -7.95 0.24 15.59
C GLU A 336 -8.11 -1.20 15.11
N ALA A 337 -8.66 -2.09 15.96
CA ALA A 337 -8.89 -3.48 15.61
C ALA A 337 -9.89 -3.62 14.46
N ALA A 338 -10.98 -2.85 14.47
CA ALA A 338 -11.94 -2.84 13.38
C ALA A 338 -11.36 -2.22 12.10
N ASN A 339 -10.60 -1.12 12.22
CA ASN A 339 -9.91 -0.49 11.10
C ASN A 339 -8.87 -1.42 10.45
N ALA A 340 -8.18 -2.26 11.22
CA ALA A 340 -7.26 -3.26 10.69
C ALA A 340 -7.98 -4.28 9.79
N ILE A 341 -9.14 -4.78 10.23
CA ILE A 341 -9.97 -5.69 9.44
C ILE A 341 -10.49 -4.97 8.19
N VAL A 342 -11.03 -3.76 8.35
CA VAL A 342 -11.50 -2.95 7.21
C VAL A 342 -10.39 -2.74 6.19
N ALA A 343 -9.20 -2.32 6.61
CA ALA A 343 -8.04 -2.14 5.73
C ALA A 343 -7.66 -3.44 5.02
N SER A 344 -7.64 -4.58 5.72
CA SER A 344 -7.35 -5.89 5.10
C SER A 344 -8.35 -6.25 3.99
N LYS A 345 -9.63 -5.89 4.16
CA LYS A 345 -10.68 -6.13 3.15
C LYS A 345 -10.58 -5.15 2.00
N VAL A 346 -10.26 -3.88 2.26
CA VAL A 346 -9.95 -2.88 1.22
C VAL A 346 -8.78 -3.36 0.35
N LEU A 347 -7.74 -3.90 0.96
CA LEU A 347 -6.55 -4.42 0.27
C LEU A 347 -6.78 -5.76 -0.46
N SER A 348 -7.92 -6.41 -0.27
CA SER A 348 -8.19 -7.73 -0.87
C SER A 348 -8.61 -7.70 -2.34
N THR A 349 -8.80 -6.51 -2.93
CA THR A 349 -9.40 -6.23 -4.26
C THR A 349 -10.86 -6.60 -4.47
N HIS A 350 -11.44 -7.47 -3.64
CA HIS A 350 -12.82 -7.97 -3.78
C HIS A 350 -13.89 -6.88 -3.66
N TYR A 351 -13.58 -5.77 -2.99
CA TYR A 351 -14.50 -4.65 -2.74
C TYR A 351 -14.18 -3.43 -3.58
N SER A 352 -13.29 -3.56 -4.56
CA SER A 352 -12.88 -2.48 -5.45
C SER A 352 -13.44 -2.67 -6.86
N SER A 353 -13.87 -1.58 -7.47
CA SER A 353 -14.28 -1.52 -8.87
C SER A 353 -13.49 -0.40 -9.55
N PRO A 354 -12.70 -0.67 -10.61
CA PRO A 354 -12.26 -2.00 -11.03
C PRO A 354 -11.48 -2.73 -9.91
N PRO A 355 -11.40 -4.08 -9.96
CA PRO A 355 -10.69 -4.87 -8.95
C PRO A 355 -9.18 -4.72 -9.13
N LEU A 356 -8.61 -3.65 -8.59
CA LEU A 356 -7.18 -3.32 -8.68
C LEU A 356 -6.51 -3.45 -7.31
N GLU A 357 -5.35 -4.11 -7.31
CA GLU A 357 -4.49 -4.19 -6.13
C GLU A 357 -4.02 -2.80 -5.72
N PHE A 358 -3.92 -2.54 -4.41
CA PHE A 358 -3.56 -1.20 -3.92
C PHE A 358 -2.12 -0.80 -4.31
N ASN A 359 -1.22 -1.77 -4.50
CA ASN A 359 0.14 -1.53 -4.98
C ASN A 359 0.24 -1.33 -6.50
N PHE A 360 -0.86 -1.41 -7.26
CA PHE A 360 -0.89 -1.05 -8.69
C PHE A 360 -0.27 0.32 -8.95
N PHE A 361 -0.48 1.27 -8.02
CA PHE A 361 0.04 2.63 -8.12
C PHE A 361 1.55 2.75 -7.82
N CYS A 362 2.22 1.67 -7.40
CA CYS A 362 3.68 1.60 -7.30
C CYS A 362 4.34 1.28 -8.66
N GLU A 363 3.64 0.56 -9.54
CA GLU A 363 4.19 -0.01 -10.77
C GLU A 363 4.35 1.02 -11.91
N TYR A 364 3.63 2.14 -11.84
CA TYR A 364 3.65 3.17 -12.90
C TYR A 364 5.01 3.89 -13.02
N LEU A 365 5.90 3.72 -12.04
CA LEU A 365 7.25 4.30 -12.03
C LEU A 365 8.33 3.36 -12.62
N ASP A 366 8.08 2.04 -12.70
CA ASP A 366 9.05 1.06 -13.24
C ASP A 366 9.00 0.94 -14.78
N THR A 367 7.85 1.24 -15.39
CA THR A 367 7.66 1.03 -16.84
C THR A 367 8.46 1.99 -17.72
N HIS A 368 8.84 3.18 -17.23
CA HIS A 368 9.64 4.11 -18.04
C HIS A 368 11.15 3.81 -18.06
N TYR A 369 11.68 3.09 -17.06
CA TYR A 369 13.12 2.79 -16.98
C TYR A 369 13.48 1.40 -17.49
N LEU A 370 12.59 0.41 -17.39
CA LEU A 370 12.88 -0.98 -17.77
C LEU A 370 12.24 -1.44 -19.10
N SER A 371 11.23 -0.74 -19.63
CA SER A 371 10.52 -1.18 -20.85
C SER A 371 11.44 -1.39 -22.06
N PRO A 372 12.37 -0.47 -22.41
CA PRO A 372 13.20 -0.67 -23.60
C PRO A 372 14.08 -1.93 -23.53
N TYR A 373 14.52 -2.32 -22.32
CA TYR A 373 15.37 -3.48 -22.09
C TYR A 373 14.56 -4.78 -22.00
N LEU A 374 13.38 -4.74 -21.35
CA LEU A 374 12.46 -5.88 -21.29
C LEU A 374 11.84 -6.18 -22.67
N ASP A 375 11.55 -5.17 -23.47
CA ASP A 375 11.08 -5.31 -24.86
C ASP A 375 12.20 -5.88 -25.76
N SER A 376 13.47 -5.54 -25.47
CA SER A 376 14.63 -6.18 -26.12
C SER A 376 14.82 -7.65 -25.68
N LEU A 377 14.54 -7.99 -24.43
CA LEU A 377 14.55 -9.36 -23.92
C LEU A 377 13.43 -10.18 -24.59
N GLU A 378 12.19 -9.69 -24.54
CA GLU A 378 11.03 -10.35 -25.15
C GLU A 378 11.21 -10.53 -26.67
N SER A 379 11.73 -9.53 -27.39
CA SER A 379 11.99 -9.68 -28.84
C SER A 379 13.11 -10.67 -29.18
N ASN A 380 14.15 -10.78 -28.35
CA ASN A 380 15.22 -11.78 -28.52
C ASN A 380 14.74 -13.21 -28.20
N PHE A 381 13.86 -13.40 -27.21
CA PHE A 381 13.26 -14.69 -26.91
C PHE A 381 12.21 -15.12 -27.95
N SER A 382 11.43 -14.16 -28.47
CA SER A 382 10.40 -14.38 -29.51
C SER A 382 10.98 -14.85 -30.85
N ASN A 383 12.23 -14.48 -31.15
CA ASN A 383 12.87 -14.77 -32.43
C ASN A 383 13.62 -16.11 -32.48
N GLY A 384 13.57 -16.93 -31.41
CA GLY A 384 14.35 -18.17 -31.39
C GLY A 384 13.85 -19.33 -30.52
N ALA A 385 12.92 -19.14 -29.57
CA ALA A 385 12.55 -20.26 -28.71
C ALA A 385 11.13 -20.21 -28.09
N ASN A 386 10.61 -21.41 -27.83
CA ASN A 386 9.30 -21.71 -27.24
C ASN A 386 9.22 -21.29 -25.76
N PHE A 387 9.19 -19.99 -25.44
CA PHE A 387 9.07 -19.51 -24.05
C PHE A 387 7.96 -18.45 -23.86
N ALA A 388 7.35 -18.43 -22.66
CA ALA A 388 6.52 -17.36 -22.12
C ALA A 388 7.26 -16.69 -20.96
N ILE A 389 7.25 -15.35 -20.93
CA ILE A 389 7.79 -14.55 -19.82
C ILE A 389 6.60 -14.05 -19.00
N SER A 390 6.59 -14.32 -17.69
CA SER A 390 5.60 -13.73 -16.76
C SER A 390 6.26 -12.69 -15.86
N ARG A 391 5.66 -11.49 -15.82
CA ARG A 391 6.09 -10.38 -14.98
C ARG A 391 5.50 -10.60 -13.58
N SER A 392 6.33 -10.78 -12.55
CA SER A 392 5.86 -10.77 -11.16
C SER A 392 6.91 -10.15 -10.25
N CYS A 393 6.71 -8.90 -9.81
CA CYS A 393 7.57 -8.26 -8.83
C CYS A 393 7.06 -8.58 -7.42
N THR A 394 7.69 -9.53 -6.73
CA THR A 394 7.32 -9.85 -5.34
C THR A 394 8.26 -9.11 -4.39
N LEU A 395 7.80 -7.97 -3.88
CA LEU A 395 8.54 -7.15 -2.91
C LEU A 395 8.58 -7.83 -1.53
N HIS A 396 9.59 -8.67 -1.30
CA HIS A 396 9.95 -9.12 0.05
C HIS A 396 11.36 -8.63 0.43
N LYS A 397 11.42 -7.59 1.28
CA LYS A 397 12.54 -7.09 2.13
C LYS A 397 13.96 -6.96 1.54
N SER A 398 14.15 -7.26 0.27
CA SER A 398 15.40 -7.16 -0.47
C SER A 398 15.02 -6.86 -1.91
N HIS A 399 15.55 -5.78 -2.47
CA HIS A 399 15.29 -5.35 -3.85
C HIS A 399 15.68 -6.47 -4.84
N ARG A 400 14.76 -7.38 -5.15
CA ARG A 400 14.97 -8.51 -6.06
C ARG A 400 14.03 -8.40 -7.24
N PHE A 401 14.59 -8.55 -8.44
CA PHE A 401 13.84 -8.65 -9.68
C PHE A 401 13.65 -10.13 -10.01
N ASN A 402 12.41 -10.54 -10.28
CA ASN A 402 12.10 -11.93 -10.63
C ASN A 402 11.77 -12.00 -12.13
N LEU A 403 12.51 -12.82 -12.88
CA LEU A 403 12.21 -13.14 -14.27
C LEU A 403 11.80 -14.62 -14.37
N ASN A 404 10.51 -14.86 -14.57
CA ASN A 404 10.00 -16.22 -14.78
C ASN A 404 10.01 -16.54 -16.28
N ILE A 405 10.75 -17.57 -16.69
CA ILE A 405 10.83 -18.05 -18.08
C ILE A 405 10.21 -19.44 -18.13
N GLN A 406 9.05 -19.57 -18.77
CA GLN A 406 8.33 -20.83 -18.89
C GLN A 406 8.44 -21.38 -20.32
N SER A 407 8.91 -22.62 -20.51
CA SER A 407 8.97 -23.23 -21.86
C SER A 407 7.63 -23.83 -22.27
N PHE A 408 7.21 -23.64 -23.52
CA PHE A 408 5.96 -24.20 -24.07
C PHE A 408 6.05 -25.69 -24.47
N ASN A 409 7.24 -26.29 -24.51
CA ASN A 409 7.39 -27.66 -25.06
C ASN A 409 7.32 -28.79 -24.03
N SER A 410 7.16 -28.49 -22.74
CA SER A 410 6.82 -29.51 -21.75
C SER A 410 5.84 -28.95 -20.73
N ASN A 411 4.66 -29.59 -20.59
CA ASN A 411 3.66 -29.27 -19.56
C ASN A 411 4.15 -29.52 -18.12
N THR A 412 5.46 -29.56 -17.87
CA THR A 412 6.06 -30.07 -16.62
C THR A 412 7.33 -29.37 -16.16
N SER A 413 7.84 -28.34 -16.86
CA SER A 413 9.13 -27.72 -16.48
C SER A 413 8.99 -26.20 -16.36
N THR A 414 9.08 -25.66 -15.14
CA THR A 414 9.15 -24.19 -14.93
C THR A 414 10.56 -23.84 -14.45
N ILE A 415 11.32 -23.13 -15.29
CA ILE A 415 12.66 -22.65 -14.92
C ILE A 415 12.52 -21.24 -14.35
N ALA A 416 12.80 -21.08 -13.06
CA ALA A 416 12.81 -19.77 -12.41
C ALA A 416 14.23 -19.19 -12.38
N LEU A 417 14.41 -18.01 -12.96
CA LEU A 417 15.68 -17.27 -13.01
C LEU A 417 15.60 -16.08 -12.06
N TRP A 418 16.53 -16.04 -11.10
CA TRP A 418 16.55 -15.02 -10.05
C TRP A 418 17.76 -14.13 -10.26
N SER A 419 17.56 -12.80 -10.32
CA SER A 419 18.67 -11.85 -10.25
C SER A 419 18.65 -11.11 -8.92
N SER A 420 19.78 -11.11 -8.23
CA SER A 420 19.99 -10.30 -7.02
C SER A 420 20.87 -9.10 -7.35
N ILE A 421 20.32 -7.89 -7.24
CA ILE A 421 21.07 -6.64 -7.43
C ILE A 421 21.36 -6.05 -6.04
N PRO A 422 22.62 -5.75 -5.68
CA PRO A 422 22.96 -5.24 -4.35
C PRO A 422 22.33 -3.87 -4.06
N SER A 423 21.81 -3.69 -2.84
CA SER A 423 21.06 -2.52 -2.37
C SER A 423 21.84 -1.19 -2.24
N HIS A 424 23.09 -1.12 -2.72
CA HIS A 424 23.97 0.04 -2.53
C HIS A 424 24.55 0.61 -3.83
N MET A 425 24.12 0.12 -5.00
CA MET A 425 24.50 0.69 -6.29
C MET A 425 23.45 1.69 -6.76
N ASN A 426 23.90 2.87 -7.17
CA ASN A 426 23.08 3.77 -8.00
C ASN A 426 22.83 3.03 -9.31
N PHE A 427 21.57 2.78 -9.64
CA PHE A 427 21.17 1.93 -10.75
C PHE A 427 21.51 2.59 -12.10
N ASP A 428 22.68 2.32 -12.65
CA ASP A 428 23.06 2.65 -14.03
C ASP A 428 22.76 1.40 -14.86
N GLY A 429 21.48 1.23 -15.21
CA GLY A 429 20.82 -0.04 -15.51
C GLY A 429 21.45 -1.01 -16.52
N GLU A 430 22.49 -0.64 -17.26
CA GLU A 430 23.19 -1.56 -18.17
C GLU A 430 24.39 -2.27 -17.51
N ASP A 431 25.19 -1.56 -16.71
CA ASP A 431 26.41 -2.12 -16.11
C ASP A 431 26.13 -2.91 -14.83
N ASP A 432 25.07 -2.56 -14.12
CA ASP A 432 24.63 -3.29 -12.92
C ASP A 432 24.03 -4.66 -13.28
N LEU A 433 23.36 -4.78 -14.44
CA LEU A 433 22.86 -6.06 -14.94
C LEU A 433 24.00 -6.97 -15.40
N LYS A 434 25.01 -6.46 -16.11
CA LYS A 434 26.20 -7.24 -16.53
C LYS A 434 26.92 -7.89 -15.33
N ASN A 435 26.92 -7.19 -14.20
CA ASN A 435 27.59 -7.60 -12.98
C ASN A 435 26.68 -8.36 -11.98
N ALA A 436 25.38 -8.46 -12.24
CA ALA A 436 24.44 -9.15 -11.37
C ALA A 436 24.75 -10.66 -11.25
N LEU A 437 24.40 -11.25 -10.10
CA LEU A 437 24.44 -12.69 -9.93
C LEU A 437 23.12 -13.30 -10.40
N TYR A 438 23.20 -14.12 -11.44
CA TYR A 438 22.07 -14.85 -11.97
C TYR A 438 22.02 -16.25 -11.33
N THR A 439 20.98 -16.49 -10.56
CA THR A 439 20.79 -17.75 -9.84
C THR A 439 19.63 -18.52 -10.47
N MET A 440 19.90 -19.70 -11.00
CA MET A 440 18.90 -20.61 -11.55
C MET A 440 18.65 -21.74 -10.56
N TYR A 441 17.38 -22.01 -10.25
CA TYR A 441 16.98 -23.12 -9.41
C TYR A 441 16.28 -24.18 -10.26
N ILE A 442 16.76 -25.42 -10.17
CA ILE A 442 16.12 -26.59 -10.74
C ILE A 442 15.37 -27.29 -9.60
N GLY A 443 14.04 -27.30 -9.67
CA GLY A 443 13.20 -27.89 -8.63
C GLY A 443 13.12 -29.41 -8.76
N GLN A 444 13.13 -30.13 -7.63
CA GLN A 444 12.93 -31.59 -7.65
C GLN A 444 11.55 -32.00 -8.19
N ASN A 445 10.54 -31.12 -8.17
CA ASN A 445 9.23 -31.39 -8.77
C ASN A 445 9.29 -31.50 -10.30
N ASP A 446 10.21 -30.82 -10.97
CA ASP A 446 10.38 -30.91 -12.43
C ASP A 446 11.00 -32.26 -12.83
N LEU A 447 11.85 -32.83 -11.97
CA LEU A 447 12.40 -34.19 -12.15
C LEU A 447 11.41 -35.28 -11.67
N MET A 448 10.68 -35.05 -10.58
CA MET A 448 9.80 -36.04 -9.94
C MET A 448 8.38 -36.12 -10.54
N ALA A 449 7.86 -35.04 -11.14
CA ALA A 449 6.63 -35.10 -11.93
C ALA A 449 6.77 -36.03 -13.16
N SER A 450 8.02 -36.33 -13.57
CA SER A 450 8.33 -37.35 -14.57
C SER A 450 8.48 -38.77 -14.01
N LEU A 451 8.59 -38.92 -12.68
CA LEU A 451 8.81 -40.18 -11.97
C LEU A 451 7.53 -40.84 -11.45
N ASP A 452 6.42 -40.09 -11.30
CA ASP A 452 5.16 -40.63 -10.77
C ASP A 452 4.25 -41.34 -11.79
N SER A 453 4.73 -41.62 -13.01
CA SER A 453 3.92 -42.42 -13.95
C SER A 453 4.65 -43.31 -14.95
N ILE A 454 5.99 -43.38 -14.97
CA ILE A 454 6.70 -44.06 -16.06
C ILE A 454 7.99 -44.73 -15.56
N LEU A 455 8.25 -45.97 -16.03
CA LEU A 455 9.49 -46.73 -15.82
C LEU A 455 10.74 -45.84 -15.92
N TYR A 456 11.66 -45.99 -14.97
CA TYR A 456 12.99 -45.38 -14.85
C TYR A 456 13.80 -45.29 -16.17
N ALA A 457 13.50 -46.15 -17.16
CA ALA A 457 14.12 -46.18 -18.48
C ALA A 457 13.68 -45.07 -19.45
N GLN A 458 12.54 -44.39 -19.24
CA GLN A 458 12.09 -43.28 -20.13
C GLN A 458 12.53 -41.89 -19.66
N VAL A 459 12.91 -41.73 -18.39
CA VAL A 459 13.40 -40.46 -17.82
C VAL A 459 14.80 -40.12 -18.34
N ILE A 460 15.65 -41.12 -18.56
CA ILE A 460 17.02 -40.94 -19.10
C ILE A 460 17.02 -40.25 -20.48
N TRP A 461 15.97 -40.45 -21.29
CA TRP A 461 15.85 -39.83 -22.62
C TRP A 461 15.47 -38.35 -22.58
N LYS A 462 14.92 -37.85 -21.46
CA LYS A 462 14.53 -36.43 -21.30
C LYS A 462 15.64 -35.56 -20.71
N ILE A 463 16.61 -36.16 -20.02
CA ILE A 463 17.76 -35.45 -19.43
C ILE A 463 18.52 -34.61 -20.48
N PRO A 464 18.82 -35.11 -21.69
CA PRO A 464 19.50 -34.29 -22.70
C PRO A 464 18.69 -33.07 -23.16
N SER A 465 17.36 -33.21 -23.29
CA SER A 465 16.47 -32.09 -23.65
C SER A 465 16.41 -31.04 -22.55
N PHE A 466 16.28 -31.49 -21.29
CA PHE A 466 16.26 -30.60 -20.13
C PHE A 466 17.59 -29.86 -19.94
N ILE A 467 18.72 -30.56 -20.11
CA ILE A 467 20.05 -29.95 -20.11
C ILE A 467 20.19 -28.93 -21.25
N SER A 468 19.61 -29.20 -22.43
CA SER A 468 19.59 -28.24 -23.54
C SER A 468 18.80 -26.98 -23.19
N GLU A 469 17.63 -27.12 -22.56
CA GLU A 469 16.79 -25.98 -22.15
C GLU A 469 17.49 -25.09 -21.11
N VAL A 470 18.17 -25.69 -20.14
CA VAL A 470 19.00 -24.97 -19.15
C VAL A 470 20.17 -24.25 -19.83
N LYS A 471 20.81 -24.89 -20.82
CA LYS A 471 21.90 -24.28 -21.61
C LYS A 471 21.42 -23.08 -22.41
N ASP A 472 20.28 -23.20 -23.07
CA ASP A 472 19.71 -22.12 -23.89
C ASP A 472 19.32 -20.91 -23.03
N ALA A 473 18.75 -21.13 -21.84
CA ALA A 473 18.40 -20.07 -20.91
C ALA A 473 19.64 -19.35 -20.36
N LEU A 474 20.69 -20.08 -19.97
CA LEU A 474 21.95 -19.49 -19.49
C LEU A 474 22.69 -18.77 -20.63
N TRP A 475 22.66 -19.31 -21.85
CA TRP A 475 23.25 -18.69 -23.04
C TRP A 475 22.58 -17.36 -23.40
N ALA A 476 21.25 -17.30 -23.32
CA ALA A 476 20.50 -16.06 -23.58
C ALA A 476 20.91 -14.95 -22.60
N VAL A 477 21.03 -15.25 -21.30
CA VAL A 477 21.48 -14.29 -20.29
C VAL A 477 22.94 -13.89 -20.50
N TYR A 478 23.80 -14.80 -20.96
CA TYR A 478 25.19 -14.51 -21.31
C TYR A 478 25.33 -13.57 -22.53
N GLN A 479 24.51 -13.75 -23.57
CA GLN A 479 24.46 -12.87 -24.74
C GLN A 479 24.04 -11.43 -24.39
N LEU A 480 23.28 -11.27 -23.31
CA LEU A 480 22.85 -9.97 -22.78
C LEU A 480 23.88 -9.32 -21.84
N GLY A 481 25.08 -9.91 -21.73
CA GLY A 481 26.18 -9.36 -20.94
C GLY A 481 26.26 -9.89 -19.50
N GLY A 482 25.39 -10.83 -19.10
CA GLY A 482 25.52 -11.49 -17.80
C GLY A 482 26.82 -12.28 -17.70
N ARG A 483 27.55 -12.14 -16.58
CA ARG A 483 28.87 -12.77 -16.39
C ARG A 483 28.95 -13.69 -15.16
N ASN A 484 28.02 -13.60 -14.22
CA ASN A 484 28.07 -14.35 -12.96
C ASN A 484 26.84 -15.26 -12.81
N PHE A 485 27.06 -16.58 -12.72
CA PHE A 485 25.98 -17.56 -12.71
C PHE A 485 26.13 -18.59 -11.58
N CYS A 486 25.01 -18.92 -10.95
CA CYS A 486 24.87 -20.04 -10.02
C CYS A 486 23.71 -20.93 -10.49
N VAL A 487 23.93 -22.24 -10.57
CA VAL A 487 22.87 -23.22 -10.82
C VAL A 487 22.75 -24.10 -9.59
N HIS A 488 21.56 -24.14 -8.98
CA HIS A 488 21.29 -24.96 -7.80
C HIS A 488 20.26 -26.04 -8.12
N ASN A 489 20.56 -27.27 -7.71
CA ASN A 489 19.58 -28.36 -7.62
C ASN A 489 18.92 -28.29 -6.25
N THR A 490 17.64 -27.94 -6.18
CA THR A 490 16.91 -27.85 -4.92
C THR A 490 16.11 -29.12 -4.68
N GLY A 491 16.29 -29.72 -3.50
CA GLY A 491 15.39 -30.74 -2.97
C GLY A 491 13.95 -30.23 -2.79
N PRO A 492 13.04 -31.02 -2.18
CA PRO A 492 11.64 -30.65 -2.10
C PRO A 492 11.51 -29.42 -1.19
N LEU A 493 10.90 -28.36 -1.72
CA LEU A 493 10.74 -27.02 -1.14
C LEU A 493 11.95 -26.10 -1.41
N GLY A 494 11.74 -25.15 -2.32
CA GLY A 494 12.64 -24.04 -2.64
C GLY A 494 12.90 -23.12 -1.45
N CYS A 495 13.76 -23.55 -0.54
CA CYS A 495 14.29 -22.74 0.54
C CYS A 495 15.79 -22.55 0.34
N LEU A 496 16.20 -21.29 0.22
CA LEU A 496 17.59 -20.86 0.36
C LEU A 496 18.21 -21.50 1.61
N PRO A 497 19.46 -22.01 1.55
CA PRO A 497 20.25 -22.16 2.76
C PRO A 497 20.30 -20.79 3.45
N ARG A 498 19.84 -20.71 4.69
CA ARG A 498 19.72 -19.47 5.48
C ARG A 498 21.03 -18.65 5.53
N GLU A 499 22.16 -19.32 5.32
CA GLU A 499 23.51 -18.75 5.23
C GLU A 499 23.80 -17.95 3.93
N LEU A 500 23.11 -18.26 2.82
CA LEU A 500 23.18 -17.50 1.55
C LEU A 500 22.23 -16.30 1.56
N ALA A 501 21.06 -16.45 2.20
CA ALA A 501 20.04 -15.41 2.29
C ALA A 501 20.44 -14.18 3.14
N THR A 502 21.55 -14.27 3.87
CA THR A 502 21.98 -13.28 4.87
C THR A 502 23.37 -12.68 4.58
N LYS A 503 24.04 -13.07 3.49
CA LYS A 503 25.37 -12.58 3.14
C LYS A 503 25.30 -11.45 2.10
N ASP A 504 25.68 -10.25 2.53
CA ASP A 504 25.70 -9.04 1.69
C ASP A 504 26.80 -9.05 0.59
N LYS A 505 27.81 -9.95 0.70
CA LYS A 505 28.85 -10.19 -0.32
C LYS A 505 29.32 -11.65 -0.30
N LEU A 506 29.33 -12.31 -1.46
CA LEU A 506 29.94 -13.63 -1.66
C LEU A 506 31.46 -13.49 -1.89
N ARG A 507 32.27 -14.23 -1.13
CA ARG A 507 33.74 -14.27 -1.31
C ARG A 507 34.13 -15.39 -2.26
N SER A 508 35.34 -15.37 -2.82
CA SER A 508 35.85 -16.43 -3.73
C SER A 508 35.62 -17.84 -3.20
N ASN A 509 35.85 -18.06 -1.91
CA ASN A 509 35.72 -19.36 -1.27
C ASN A 509 34.26 -19.82 -1.07
N ASP A 510 33.28 -18.92 -1.22
CA ASP A 510 31.86 -19.27 -1.21
C ASP A 510 31.44 -19.87 -2.57
N PHE A 511 32.08 -19.48 -3.68
CA PHE A 511 31.78 -20.01 -5.03
C PHE A 511 32.12 -21.49 -5.16
N ASP A 512 33.29 -21.90 -4.65
CA ASP A 512 33.73 -23.30 -4.64
C ASP A 512 32.86 -24.17 -3.72
N ARG A 513 32.32 -23.60 -2.64
CA ARG A 513 31.51 -24.32 -1.64
C ARG A 513 30.09 -24.64 -2.13
N PHE A 514 29.54 -23.84 -3.05
CA PHE A 514 28.15 -23.96 -3.53
C PHE A 514 28.01 -24.34 -5.01
N GLY A 515 29.12 -24.64 -5.70
CA GLY A 515 29.11 -25.03 -7.12
C GLY A 515 28.80 -23.88 -8.09
N CYS A 516 29.06 -22.63 -7.69
CA CYS A 516 28.81 -21.44 -8.51
C CYS A 516 30.01 -21.10 -9.39
N ILE A 517 29.78 -20.65 -10.62
CA ILE A 517 30.85 -20.27 -11.57
C ILE A 517 31.00 -18.75 -11.58
N LYS A 518 32.20 -18.28 -11.22
CA LYS A 518 32.58 -16.88 -11.29
C LYS A 518 33.11 -16.54 -12.68
N SER A 519 32.53 -15.53 -13.32
CA SER A 519 33.01 -14.90 -14.57
C SER A 519 33.20 -15.89 -15.73
N PHE A 520 32.26 -15.86 -16.67
CA PHE A 520 32.57 -16.35 -18.02
C PHE A 520 33.41 -15.31 -18.76
N ASN A 521 34.51 -15.75 -19.36
CA ASN A 521 35.22 -14.93 -20.36
C ASN A 521 34.29 -14.73 -21.56
N ASP A 522 34.50 -13.66 -22.34
CA ASP A 522 33.68 -13.28 -23.50
C ASP A 522 33.66 -14.31 -24.67
N ASP A 523 34.13 -15.53 -24.44
CA ASP A 523 34.23 -16.61 -25.43
C ASP A 523 33.05 -17.61 -25.34
N ALA A 524 32.27 -17.63 -26.43
CA ALA A 524 31.17 -18.56 -26.71
C ALA A 524 31.51 -20.05 -26.53
N GLN A 525 32.70 -20.48 -26.96
CA GLN A 525 33.14 -21.87 -26.87
C GLN A 525 33.50 -22.24 -25.44
N ALA A 526 34.14 -21.33 -24.70
CA ALA A 526 34.50 -21.55 -23.30
C ALA A 526 33.26 -21.62 -22.40
N PHE A 527 32.22 -20.82 -22.68
CA PHE A 527 30.93 -20.88 -22.01
C PHE A 527 30.25 -22.24 -22.21
N ASN A 528 30.11 -22.68 -23.47
CA ASN A 528 29.48 -23.97 -23.79
C ASN A 528 30.25 -25.17 -23.24
N ALA A 529 31.58 -25.13 -23.23
CA ALA A 529 32.40 -26.19 -22.65
C ALA A 529 32.14 -26.35 -21.13
N LYS A 530 32.11 -25.25 -20.38
CA LYS A 530 31.85 -25.27 -18.94
C LYS A 530 30.42 -25.72 -18.59
N LEU A 531 29.43 -25.41 -19.41
CA LEU A 531 28.06 -25.91 -19.24
C LEU A 531 27.91 -27.41 -19.58
N ASN A 532 28.84 -27.99 -20.35
CA ASN A 532 28.84 -29.42 -20.63
C ASN A 532 29.49 -30.24 -19.49
N ASP A 533 30.38 -29.62 -18.71
CA ASP A 533 31.01 -30.22 -17.53
C ASP A 533 30.08 -30.27 -16.30
N MET A 534 29.09 -29.37 -16.25
CA MET A 534 28.00 -29.33 -15.27
C MET A 534 26.91 -30.35 -15.61
#